data_AF-A0A9X9F7M9-F1
#
_entry.id   AF-A0A9X9F7M9-F1
#
_cell.length_a   1.000
_cell.length_b   1.000
_cell.length_c   1.000
_cell.angle_alpha   90.00
_cell.angle_beta   90.00
_cell.angle_gamma   90.00
#
_symmetry.space_group_name_H-M   'P 1'
#
loop_
_entity.id
_entity.type
_entity.pdbx_description
1 polymer ?
#
loop_
_entity_poly.entity_id
_entity_poly.type
_entity_poly.pdbx_seq_one_letter_code
_entity_poly.pdbx_strand_id
1 'polypeptide(L)'
;ICLETVEAGDLCLRDLGYFDLEDLQTIHDKKAYYISRLKLNTRIYIKNPEPEYFNNGTLKKQTEYIQLDMTQMMSGLIPGETIEIPEAYIGQNQKLPSRVIIHRLTDDQTQTRL
;
A
#
# COMPACT_ATOMS: atom_id res chain seq x y z
N ILE A 1 -8.71 -18.46 1.04
CA ILE A 1 -9.02 -18.58 -0.41
C ILE A 1 -7.74 -19.06 -1.07
N CYS A 2 -7.82 -20.18 -1.79
CA CYS A 2 -6.69 -20.67 -2.56
C CYS A 2 -6.46 -19.70 -3.73
N LEU A 3 -5.25 -19.17 -3.91
CA LEU A 3 -4.94 -18.30 -5.06
C LEU A 3 -5.29 -18.97 -6.39
N GLU A 4 -5.24 -20.30 -6.44
CA GLU A 4 -5.58 -21.13 -7.59
C GLU A 4 -6.97 -20.84 -8.15
N THR A 5 -7.96 -20.57 -7.29
CA THR A 5 -9.36 -20.37 -7.70
C THR A 5 -9.71 -18.92 -8.03
N VAL A 6 -8.77 -17.98 -7.89
CA VAL A 6 -9.00 -16.57 -8.22
C VAL A 6 -9.09 -16.42 -9.73
N GLU A 7 -10.18 -15.79 -10.20
CA GLU A 7 -10.46 -15.47 -11.59
C GLU A 7 -10.47 -13.96 -11.85
N ALA A 8 -10.38 -13.56 -13.11
CA ALA A 8 -10.39 -12.14 -13.47
C ALA A 8 -11.71 -11.47 -13.04
N GLY A 9 -11.61 -10.29 -12.43
CA GLY A 9 -12.76 -9.56 -11.91
C GLY A 9 -13.18 -9.93 -10.48
N ASP A 10 -12.63 -10.99 -9.90
CA ASP A 10 -12.91 -11.35 -8.50
C ASP A 10 -12.44 -10.26 -7.53
N LEU A 11 -13.10 -10.18 -6.36
CA LEU A 11 -12.67 -9.34 -5.24
C LEU A 11 -12.27 -10.20 -4.04
N CYS A 12 -10.99 -10.18 -3.70
CA CYS A 12 -10.44 -10.83 -2.53
C CYS A 12 -10.44 -9.90 -1.31
N LEU A 13 -11.26 -10.20 -0.29
CA LEU A 13 -11.21 -9.52 1.01
C LEU A 13 -10.28 -10.28 1.98
N ARG A 14 -9.37 -9.56 2.66
CA ARG A 14 -8.39 -10.12 3.61
C ARG A 14 -8.20 -9.22 4.84
N ASP A 15 -8.70 -9.63 6.00
CA ASP A 15 -8.82 -8.76 7.17
C ASP A 15 -7.62 -8.75 8.14
N LEU A 16 -6.68 -9.70 8.04
CA LEU A 16 -5.74 -9.94 9.16
C LEU A 16 -4.27 -9.54 8.91
N GLY A 17 -3.94 -8.83 7.83
CA GLY A 17 -2.54 -8.40 7.58
C GLY A 17 -1.53 -9.54 7.39
N TYR A 18 -2.01 -10.77 7.19
CA TYR A 18 -1.24 -11.97 6.79
C TYR A 18 -1.29 -12.19 5.28
N PHE A 19 -1.10 -11.13 4.49
CA PHE A 19 -0.92 -11.31 3.06
C PHE A 19 0.57 -11.33 2.77
N ASP A 20 1.00 -12.29 1.94
CA ASP A 20 2.26 -12.12 1.26
C ASP A 20 2.05 -11.13 0.13
N LEU A 21 2.97 -10.18 0.06
CA LEU A 21 3.04 -9.21 -1.01
C LEU A 21 3.14 -9.89 -2.41
N GLU A 22 3.65 -11.13 -2.48
CA GLU A 22 3.60 -11.99 -3.67
C GLU A 22 2.18 -12.50 -4.00
N ASP A 23 1.36 -12.81 -2.99
CA ASP A 23 -0.03 -13.21 -3.19
C ASP A 23 -0.84 -12.07 -3.81
N LEU A 24 -0.63 -10.82 -3.34
CA LEU A 24 -1.30 -9.66 -3.92
C LEU A 24 -0.86 -9.40 -5.35
N GLN A 25 0.42 -9.59 -5.66
CA GLN A 25 0.92 -9.53 -7.03
C GLN A 25 0.23 -10.59 -7.90
N THR A 26 0.09 -11.81 -7.40
CA THR A 26 -0.62 -12.90 -8.11
C THR A 26 -2.08 -12.55 -8.41
N ILE A 27 -2.80 -11.98 -7.43
CA ILE A 27 -4.17 -11.50 -7.62
C ILE A 27 -4.23 -10.41 -8.69
N HIS A 28 -3.30 -9.45 -8.64
CA HIS A 28 -3.19 -8.39 -9.63
C HIS A 28 -2.93 -8.92 -11.04
N ASP A 29 -1.97 -9.84 -11.19
CA ASP A 29 -1.58 -10.43 -12.47
C ASP A 29 -2.73 -11.23 -13.10
N LYS A 30 -3.59 -11.83 -12.26
CA LYS A 30 -4.84 -12.48 -12.67
C LYS A 30 -5.95 -11.52 -13.07
N LYS A 31 -5.72 -10.20 -13.03
CA LYS A 31 -6.72 -9.14 -13.26
C LYS A 31 -7.90 -9.20 -12.27
N ALA A 32 -7.60 -9.65 -11.06
CA ALA A 32 -8.53 -9.62 -9.93
C ALA A 32 -8.20 -8.44 -9.00
N TYR A 33 -9.10 -8.17 -8.08
CA TYR A 33 -9.01 -7.09 -7.11
C TYR A 33 -8.79 -7.64 -5.70
N TYR A 34 -8.20 -6.83 -4.84
CA TYR A 34 -8.09 -7.13 -3.42
C TYR A 34 -8.39 -5.90 -2.56
N ILE A 35 -8.92 -6.16 -1.37
CA ILE A 35 -8.89 -5.23 -0.25
C ILE A 35 -8.25 -5.98 0.91
N SER A 36 -7.12 -5.46 1.38
CA SER A 36 -6.43 -6.04 2.52
C SER A 36 -6.00 -4.98 3.51
N ARG A 37 -6.08 -5.32 4.80
CA ARG A 37 -5.49 -4.51 5.85
C ARG A 37 -3.97 -4.49 5.67
N LEU A 38 -3.41 -3.29 5.50
CA LEU A 38 -1.98 -3.12 5.39
C LEU A 38 -1.31 -3.36 6.75
N LYS A 39 -0.25 -4.18 6.78
CA LYS A 39 0.54 -4.42 7.99
C LYS A 39 1.31 -3.15 8.35
N LEU A 40 1.30 -2.75 9.63
CA LEU A 40 1.88 -1.49 10.12
C LEU A 40 3.34 -1.24 9.73
N ASN A 41 4.15 -2.28 9.61
CA ASN A 41 5.56 -2.17 9.23
C ASN A 41 5.81 -2.15 7.71
N THR A 42 4.74 -2.17 6.91
CA THR A 42 4.86 -2.09 5.45
C THR A 42 5.25 -0.69 5.06
N ARG A 43 6.40 -0.55 4.40
CA ARG A 43 6.85 0.74 3.87
C ARG A 43 6.02 1.09 2.64
N ILE A 44 5.53 2.32 2.62
CA ILE A 44 4.77 2.90 1.51
C ILE A 44 5.65 3.94 0.83
N TYR A 45 5.60 3.96 -0.49
CA TYR A 45 6.36 4.86 -1.33
C TYR A 45 5.46 5.52 -2.37
N ILE A 46 5.90 6.67 -2.86
CA ILE A 46 5.43 7.27 -4.10
C ILE A 46 6.59 7.30 -5.10
N LYS A 47 6.27 7.36 -6.38
CA LYS A 47 7.30 7.53 -7.42
C LYS A 47 7.94 8.91 -7.26
N ASN A 48 9.26 8.98 -7.33
CA ASN A 48 9.95 10.26 -7.29
C ASN A 48 9.72 11.00 -8.63
N PRO A 49 9.13 12.21 -8.63
CA PRO A 49 8.99 13.01 -9.85
C PRO A 49 10.34 13.48 -10.41
N GLU A 50 11.37 13.59 -9.56
CA GLU A 50 12.71 14.08 -9.91
C GLU A 50 13.79 13.08 -9.42
N PRO A 51 13.90 11.90 -10.05
CA PRO A 51 14.92 10.94 -9.67
C PRO A 51 16.32 11.38 -10.14
N GLU A 52 17.34 10.90 -9.46
CA GLU A 52 18.72 11.14 -9.85
C GLU A 52 19.22 10.12 -10.87
N TYR A 53 20.13 10.55 -11.74
CA TYR A 53 20.78 9.71 -12.74
C TYR A 53 22.30 9.73 -12.54
N PHE A 54 22.95 8.63 -12.89
CA PHE A 54 24.41 8.60 -13.07
C PHE A 54 24.79 9.37 -14.34
N ASN A 55 26.07 9.74 -14.48
CA ASN A 55 26.57 10.48 -15.64
C ASN A 55 26.35 9.75 -16.98
N ASN A 56 26.16 8.43 -16.95
CA ASN A 56 25.85 7.60 -18.11
C ASN A 56 24.34 7.54 -18.44
N GLY A 57 23.50 8.29 -17.74
CA GLY A 57 22.04 8.31 -17.91
C GLY A 57 21.29 7.17 -17.22
N THR A 58 21.97 6.26 -16.51
CA THR A 58 21.31 5.19 -15.76
C THR A 58 20.65 5.75 -14.50
N LEU A 59 19.39 5.39 -14.26
CA LEU A 59 18.64 5.77 -13.06
C LEU A 59 19.32 5.27 -11.78
N LYS A 60 19.52 6.16 -10.80
CA LYS A 60 19.91 5.76 -9.45
C LYS A 60 18.70 5.19 -8.74
N LYS A 61 18.57 3.85 -8.73
CA LYS A 61 17.42 3.12 -8.15
C LYS A 61 17.02 3.58 -6.74
N GLN A 62 17.99 3.97 -5.91
CA GLN A 62 17.72 4.47 -4.55
C GLN A 62 16.92 5.78 -4.50
N THR A 63 16.88 6.53 -5.60
CA THR A 63 16.16 7.80 -5.75
C THR A 63 14.88 7.67 -6.58
N GLU A 64 14.57 6.47 -7.06
CA GLU A 64 13.40 6.22 -7.90
C GLU A 64 12.08 6.41 -7.12
N TYR A 65 12.12 6.17 -5.81
CA TYR A 65 10.95 6.21 -4.94
C TYR A 65 11.23 7.04 -3.68
N ILE A 66 10.22 7.81 -3.26
CA ILE A 66 10.24 8.56 -2.01
C ILE A 66 9.43 7.76 -1.00
N GLN A 67 10.04 7.43 0.15
CA GLN A 67 9.33 6.77 1.24
C GLN A 67 8.44 7.77 1.96
N LEU A 68 7.19 7.40 2.19
CA LEU A 68 6.28 8.22 3.00
C LEU A 68 6.53 7.98 4.49
N ASP A 69 6.54 9.06 5.27
CA ASP A 69 6.51 8.98 6.73
C ASP A 69 5.07 8.82 7.20
N MET A 70 4.67 7.56 7.38
CA MET A 70 3.33 7.22 7.84
C MET A 70 3.04 7.73 9.25
N THR A 71 4.05 7.85 10.11
CA THR A 71 3.85 8.36 11.47
C THR A 71 3.46 9.83 11.41
N GLN A 72 4.22 10.61 10.64
CA GLN A 72 3.94 12.02 10.42
C GLN A 72 2.56 12.21 9.77
N MET A 73 2.26 11.47 8.70
CA MET A 73 0.97 11.55 8.01
C MET A 73 -0.20 11.22 8.92
N MET A 74 -0.13 10.11 9.66
CA MET A 74 -1.22 9.70 10.56
C MET A 74 -1.43 10.70 11.71
N SER A 75 -0.35 11.33 12.19
CA SER A 75 -0.46 12.34 13.25
C SER A 75 -1.19 13.61 12.79
N GLY A 76 -1.13 13.93 11.50
CA GLY A 76 -1.80 15.08 10.91
C GLY A 76 -3.30 14.88 10.60
N LEU A 77 -3.79 13.63 10.58
CA LEU A 77 -5.20 13.35 10.27
C LEU A 77 -6.12 13.76 11.42
N ILE A 78 -7.28 14.34 11.15
CA ILE A 78 -8.31 14.54 12.19
C ILE A 78 -9.13 13.25 12.41
N PRO A 79 -9.69 12.99 13.62
CA PRO A 79 -10.55 11.83 13.85
C PRO A 79 -11.70 11.76 12.83
N GLY A 80 -11.87 10.62 12.17
CA GLY A 80 -12.84 10.40 11.09
C GLY A 80 -12.35 10.76 9.68
N GLU A 81 -11.17 11.39 9.53
CA GLU A 81 -10.62 11.74 8.23
C GLU A 81 -10.17 10.52 7.44
N THR A 82 -10.41 10.57 6.12
CA THR A 82 -9.94 9.57 5.16
C THR A 82 -9.10 10.24 4.10
N ILE A 83 -7.92 9.70 3.84
CA ILE A 83 -7.08 10.08 2.72
C ILE A 83 -6.82 8.89 1.81
N GLU A 84 -6.65 9.16 0.52
CA GLU A 84 -6.36 8.17 -0.51
C GLU A 84 -5.06 8.54 -1.21
N ILE A 85 -4.19 7.54 -1.37
CA ILE A 85 -2.96 7.60 -2.16
C ILE A 85 -3.18 6.65 -3.35
N PRO A 86 -3.64 7.15 -4.51
CA PRO A 86 -4.06 6.30 -5.62
C PRO A 86 -2.89 5.56 -6.27
N GLU A 87 -1.71 6.20 -6.35
CA GLU A 87 -0.50 5.68 -6.98
C GLU A 87 0.60 5.49 -5.93
N ALA A 88 0.40 4.51 -5.03
CA ALA A 88 1.39 4.13 -4.04
C ALA A 88 2.14 2.86 -4.48
N TYR A 89 3.27 2.63 -3.84
CA TYR A 89 4.07 1.42 -3.99
C TYR A 89 4.36 0.86 -2.61
N ILE A 90 3.99 -0.40 -2.36
CA ILE A 90 4.11 -1.04 -1.05
C ILE A 90 5.20 -2.11 -1.05
N GLY A 91 5.88 -2.21 0.10
CA GLY A 91 6.96 -3.16 0.32
C GLY A 91 8.35 -2.57 0.09
N GLN A 92 9.32 -3.03 0.89
CA GLN A 92 10.68 -2.50 0.85
C GLN A 92 11.37 -2.78 -0.49
N ASN A 93 11.33 -4.04 -0.94
CA ASN A 93 12.08 -4.50 -2.11
C ASN A 93 11.24 -4.51 -3.38
N GLN A 94 10.02 -5.07 -3.34
CA GLN A 94 9.25 -5.32 -4.56
C GLN A 94 8.55 -4.08 -5.15
N LYS A 95 8.24 -3.07 -4.31
CA LYS A 95 7.50 -1.87 -4.72
C LYS A 95 6.22 -2.21 -5.49
N LEU A 96 5.32 -3.00 -4.91
CA LEU A 96 4.08 -3.39 -5.59
C LEU A 96 3.18 -2.16 -5.78
N PRO A 97 2.81 -1.82 -7.02
CA PRO A 97 1.85 -0.75 -7.27
C PRO A 97 0.53 -1.06 -6.58
N SER A 98 0.02 -0.12 -5.81
CA SER A 98 -1.18 -0.30 -5.02
C SER A 98 -1.83 1.04 -4.73
N ARG A 99 -3.15 1.01 -4.55
CA ARG A 99 -3.87 2.11 -3.92
C ARG A 99 -3.87 1.91 -2.41
N VAL A 100 -3.52 2.95 -1.66
CA VAL A 100 -3.56 2.95 -0.20
C VAL A 100 -4.63 3.92 0.28
N ILE A 101 -5.53 3.44 1.15
CA ILE A 101 -6.55 4.26 1.80
C ILE A 101 -6.25 4.23 3.30
N ILE A 102 -6.18 5.41 3.91
CA ILE A 102 -5.91 5.57 5.34
C ILE A 102 -7.09 6.29 5.96
N HIS A 103 -7.68 5.67 6.98
CA HIS A 103 -8.78 6.23 7.73
C HIS A 103 -8.38 6.34 9.19
N ARG A 104 -8.47 7.56 9.76
CA ARG A 104 -8.30 7.75 11.20
C ARG A 104 -9.66 7.50 11.87
N LEU A 105 -9.71 6.56 12.80
CA LEU A 105 -10.93 6.26 13.54
C LEU A 105 -11.41 7.50 14.32
N THR A 106 -12.73 7.62 14.47
CA THR A 106 -13.34 8.57 15.40
C THR A 106 -13.11 8.14 16.84
N ASP A 107 -13.33 9.05 17.79
CA ASP A 107 -13.21 8.74 19.22
C ASP A 107 -14.20 7.64 19.64
N ASP A 108 -15.45 7.69 19.16
CA ASP A 108 -16.47 6.66 19.40
C ASP A 108 -16.07 5.29 18.84
N GLN A 109 -15.54 5.26 17.61
CA GLN A 109 -15.02 4.03 16.99
C GLN A 109 -13.81 3.47 17.74
N THR A 110 -13.01 4.35 18.36
CA THR A 110 -11.85 3.96 19.15
C THR A 110 -12.28 3.34 20.48
N GLN A 111 -13.32 3.89 21.13
CA GLN A 111 -13.86 3.36 22.40
C GLN A 111 -14.59 2.03 22.24
N THR A 112 -15.21 1.79 21.08
CA THR A 112 -15.93 0.54 20.78
C THR A 112 -15.02 -0.58 20.28
N ARG A 113 -13.71 -0.34 20.22
CA ARG A 113 -12.71 -1.33 19.85
C ARG A 113 -12.51 -2.31 21.01
N LEU A 114 -13.15 -3.48 20.90
CA LEU A 114 -12.92 -4.65 21.77
C LEU A 114 -11.46 -5.11 21.76
#